data_AF-A0A5B7F2X2-F1
#
_entry.id   AF-A0A5B7F2X2-F1
#
_cell.length_a   1.000
_cell.length_b   1.000
_cell.length_c   1.000
_cell.angle_alpha   90.00
_cell.angle_beta   90.00
_cell.angle_gamma   90.00
#
_symmetry.space_group_name_H-M   'P 1'
#
loop_
_entity.id
_entity.type
_entity.pdbx_description
1 polymer ?
#
loop_
_entity_poly.entity_id
_entity_poly.type
_entity_poly.pdbx_seq_one_letter_code
_entity_poly.pdbx_strand_id
1 'polypeptide(L)'
;MHLQRSGDSLAKQTLAAVFCSVPHHGSSLANAITAWPLTLVLQPTHEIWQMRTDNPQLEVIHKSFLSLAKDQQVPVLSLLESKPTQHGMLWWDLQFVLPHLAGKGDQINTMPSVITVQEPDHWR
;
A
#
# COMPACT_ATOMS: atom_id res chain seq x y z
N MET A 1 29.85 -9.03 25.37
CA MET A 1 29.07 -9.72 24.33
C MET A 1 27.95 -8.78 23.89
N HIS A 2 28.10 -8.13 22.74
CA HIS A 2 27.08 -7.24 22.19
C HIS A 2 26.02 -8.10 21.48
N LEU A 3 24.81 -8.17 22.04
CA LEU A 3 23.66 -8.76 21.35
C LEU A 3 23.28 -7.79 20.22
N GLN A 4 23.78 -8.06 19.02
CA GLN A 4 23.31 -7.37 17.82
C GLN A 4 21.84 -7.76 17.63
N ARG A 5 20.92 -6.78 17.71
CA ARG A 5 19.50 -7.03 17.42
C ARG A 5 19.41 -7.54 15.98
N SER A 6 18.81 -8.71 15.75
CA SER A 6 18.69 -9.31 14.40
C SER A 6 18.11 -8.37 13.33
N GLY A 7 17.31 -7.38 13.72
CA GLY A 7 16.75 -6.38 12.80
C GLY A 7 17.80 -5.51 12.11
N ASP A 8 18.89 -5.15 12.80
CA ASP A 8 19.97 -4.33 12.22
C ASP A 8 20.79 -5.11 11.17
N SER A 9 20.83 -6.44 11.31
CA SER A 9 21.46 -7.31 10.32
C SER A 9 20.61 -7.41 9.06
N LEU A 10 19.29 -7.57 9.21
CA LEU A 10 18.37 -7.71 8.09
C LEU A 10 18.30 -6.44 7.24
N ALA A 11 18.21 -5.27 7.88
CA ALA A 11 18.16 -4.01 7.15
C ALA A 11 19.44 -3.77 6.33
N LYS A 12 20.62 -4.08 6.89
CA LYS A 12 21.92 -3.98 6.19
C LYS A 12 22.07 -4.94 5.01
N GLN A 13 21.29 -6.02 4.98
CA GLN A 13 21.27 -6.99 3.88
C GLN A 13 20.11 -6.73 2.90
N THR A 14 19.25 -5.76 3.18
CA THR A 14 18.10 -5.40 2.34
C THR A 14 18.55 -4.42 1.26
N LEU A 15 18.42 -4.82 0.00
CA LEU A 15 18.75 -3.96 -1.15
C LEU A 15 17.76 -2.81 -1.30
N ALA A 16 16.46 -3.11 -1.18
CA ALA A 16 15.36 -2.16 -1.32
C ALA A 16 14.06 -2.78 -0.77
N ALA A 17 13.06 -1.94 -0.52
CA ALA A 17 11.70 -2.35 -0.25
C ALA A 17 10.76 -1.86 -1.36
N VAL A 18 9.86 -2.74 -1.82
CA VAL A 18 8.85 -2.41 -2.82
C VAL A 18 7.48 -2.68 -2.24
N PHE A 19 6.62 -1.67 -2.23
CA PHE A 19 5.21 -1.78 -1.90
C PHE A 19 4.39 -1.85 -3.18
N CYS A 20 3.60 -2.91 -3.34
CA CYS A 20 2.70 -3.08 -4.48
C CYS A 20 1.26 -2.95 -3.98
N SER A 21 0.55 -1.90 -4.42
CA SER A 21 -0.86 -1.65 -4.09
C SER A 21 -1.15 -1.69 -2.57
N VAL A 22 -0.23 -1.18 -1.76
CA VAL A 22 -0.37 -1.17 -0.29
C VAL A 22 -1.21 0.04 0.15
N PRO A 23 -2.29 -0.16 0.93
CA PRO A 23 -3.19 0.91 1.37
C PRO A 23 -2.60 1.69 2.56
N HIS A 24 -1.55 2.48 2.34
CA HIS A 24 -0.82 3.18 3.40
C HIS A 24 -1.69 4.14 4.25
N HIS A 25 -2.77 4.69 3.67
CA HIS A 25 -3.77 5.50 4.37
C HIS A 25 -5.18 4.85 4.31
N GLY A 26 -5.21 3.54 4.08
CA GLY A 26 -6.42 2.75 3.92
C GLY A 26 -6.92 2.64 2.48
N SER A 27 -8.06 1.98 2.32
CA SER A 27 -8.62 1.55 1.05
C SER A 27 -10.10 1.90 0.97
N SER A 28 -10.50 2.55 -0.13
CA SER A 28 -11.91 2.77 -0.46
C SER A 28 -12.66 1.47 -0.68
N LEU A 29 -12.00 0.45 -1.23
CA LEU A 29 -12.57 -0.89 -1.38
C LEU A 29 -12.84 -1.52 -0.01
N ALA A 30 -11.90 -1.40 0.94
CA ALA A 30 -12.12 -1.87 2.31
C ALA A 30 -13.33 -1.18 2.96
N ASN A 31 -13.50 0.13 2.77
CA ASN A 31 -14.71 0.83 3.23
C ASN A 31 -15.98 0.30 2.57
N ALA A 32 -15.96 0.06 1.24
CA ALA A 32 -17.12 -0.40 0.50
C ALA A 32 -17.59 -1.80 0.94
N ILE A 33 -16.66 -2.74 1.09
CA ILE A 33 -16.99 -4.13 1.44
C ILE A 33 -17.35 -4.29 2.93
N THR A 34 -16.91 -3.36 3.78
CA THR A 34 -17.29 -3.31 5.21
C THR A 34 -18.55 -2.48 5.47
N ALA A 35 -19.05 -1.76 4.47
CA ALA A 35 -20.31 -1.01 4.57
C ALA A 35 -21.53 -1.94 4.52
N TRP A 36 -22.63 -1.47 5.11
CA TRP A 36 -23.93 -2.12 4.98
C TRP A 36 -24.53 -1.89 3.58
N PRO A 37 -25.20 -2.89 2.95
CA PRO A 37 -25.43 -4.26 3.43
C PRO A 37 -24.34 -5.26 3.05
N LEU A 38 -23.33 -4.85 2.27
CA LEU A 38 -22.29 -5.75 1.75
C LEU A 38 -21.59 -6.53 2.86
N THR A 39 -21.32 -5.90 4.01
CA THR A 39 -20.67 -6.54 5.17
C THR A 39 -21.41 -7.78 5.68
N LEU A 40 -22.74 -7.84 5.54
CA LEU A 40 -23.50 -9.03 5.91
C LEU A 40 -23.30 -10.18 4.94
N VAL A 41 -23.19 -9.87 3.65
CA VAL A 41 -23.08 -10.85 2.58
C VAL A 41 -21.65 -11.35 2.47
N LEU A 42 -20.68 -10.45 2.57
CA LEU A 42 -19.26 -10.72 2.35
C LEU A 42 -18.51 -11.13 3.61
N GLN A 43 -19.03 -10.79 4.80
CA GLN A 43 -18.45 -11.13 6.11
C GLN A 43 -16.92 -10.91 6.15
N PRO A 44 -16.45 -9.68 5.87
CA PRO A 44 -15.02 -9.42 5.72
C PRO A 44 -14.25 -9.72 7.00
N THR A 45 -13.02 -10.23 6.84
CA THR A 45 -12.13 -10.57 7.95
C THR A 45 -11.65 -9.32 8.70
N HIS A 46 -11.13 -9.50 9.92
CA HIS A 46 -10.66 -8.40 10.78
C HIS A 46 -9.59 -7.52 10.11
N GLU A 47 -8.71 -8.11 9.29
CA GLU A 47 -7.65 -7.40 8.58
C GLU A 47 -8.23 -6.38 7.58
N ILE A 48 -9.35 -6.72 6.92
CA ILE A 48 -10.02 -5.80 6.00
C ILE A 48 -10.58 -4.59 6.76
N TRP A 49 -11.10 -4.78 7.98
CA TRP A 49 -11.55 -3.67 8.82
C TRP A 49 -10.41 -2.73 9.20
N GLN A 50 -9.21 -3.28 9.38
CA GLN A 50 -8.01 -2.48 9.66
C GLN A 50 -7.52 -1.71 8.43
N MET A 51 -7.88 -2.13 7.22
CA MET A 51 -7.52 -1.46 5.96
C MET A 51 -8.48 -0.32 5.58
N ARG A 52 -9.47 0.00 6.41
CA ARG A 52 -10.38 1.13 6.16
C ARG A 52 -9.62 2.45 6.13
N THR A 53 -10.12 3.40 5.34
CA THR A 53 -9.57 4.76 5.25
C THR A 53 -9.54 5.42 6.63
N ASP A 54 -8.50 6.21 6.87
CA ASP A 54 -8.28 6.96 8.12
C ASP A 54 -8.07 6.08 9.37
N ASN A 55 -7.71 4.80 9.21
CA ASN A 55 -7.23 4.02 10.35
C ASN A 55 -5.83 4.52 10.79
N PRO A 56 -5.70 5.11 12.00
CA PRO A 56 -4.43 5.68 12.45
C PRO A 56 -3.32 4.64 12.60
N GLN A 57 -3.66 3.35 12.78
CA GLN A 57 -2.66 2.30 12.90
C GLN A 57 -1.87 2.10 11.59
N LEU A 58 -2.50 2.27 10.42
CA LEU A 58 -1.83 2.13 9.13
C LEU A 58 -0.78 3.22 8.94
N GLU A 59 -1.13 4.46 9.29
CA GLU A 59 -0.24 5.60 9.20
C GLU A 59 0.94 5.46 10.17
N VAL A 60 0.69 5.01 11.40
CA VAL A 60 1.75 4.74 12.39
C VAL A 60 2.73 3.69 11.87
N ILE A 61 2.22 2.55 11.38
CA ILE A 61 3.08 1.47 10.85
C ILE A 61 3.89 1.96 9.65
N HIS A 62 3.26 2.68 8.72
CA HIS A 62 3.94 3.20 7.55
C HIS A 62 5.04 4.21 7.92
N LYS A 63 4.76 5.17 8.81
CA LYS A 63 5.75 6.15 9.27
C LYS A 63 6.89 5.50 10.05
N SER A 64 6.59 4.51 10.90
CA SER A 64 7.62 3.74 11.60
C SER A 64 8.53 2.99 10.63
N PHE A 65 7.95 2.39 9.58
CA PHE A 65 8.74 1.73 8.53
C PHE A 65 9.62 2.73 7.78
N LEU A 66 9.07 3.88 7.36
CA LEU A 66 9.85 4.91 6.65
C LEU A 66 10.99 5.47 7.50
N SER A 67 10.78 5.66 8.81
CA SER A 67 11.86 6.05 9.73
C SER A 67 12.97 5.01 9.75
N LEU A 68 12.62 3.73 9.90
CA LEU A 68 13.59 2.64 9.90
C LEU A 68 14.35 2.55 8.57
N ALA A 69 13.63 2.62 7.44
CA ALA A 69 14.22 2.57 6.12
C ALA A 69 15.17 3.75 5.89
N LYS A 70 14.81 4.94 6.35
CA LYS A 70 15.67 6.14 6.29
C LYS A 70 16.93 5.96 7.13
N ASP A 71 16.80 5.50 8.37
CA ASP A 71 17.93 5.30 9.28
C ASP A 71 18.92 4.26 8.74
N GLN A 72 18.41 3.24 8.04
CA GLN A 72 19.19 2.16 7.45
C GLN A 72 19.55 2.37 5.98
N GLN A 73 19.19 3.52 5.39
CA GLN A 73 19.42 3.87 3.98
C GLN A 73 18.85 2.85 2.99
N VAL A 74 17.73 2.21 3.33
CA VAL A 74 17.01 1.27 2.45
C VAL A 74 16.12 2.08 1.50
N PRO A 75 16.33 2.01 0.17
CA PRO A 75 15.45 2.65 -0.80
C PRO A 75 14.05 2.03 -0.75
N VAL A 76 13.03 2.88 -0.85
CA VAL A 76 11.61 2.44 -0.84
C VAL A 76 10.94 2.90 -2.13
N LEU A 77 10.25 1.97 -2.79
CA LEU A 77 9.42 2.23 -3.98
C LEU A 77 7.99 1.79 -3.70
N SER A 78 7.03 2.68 -3.88
CA SER A 78 5.60 2.33 -3.88
C SER A 78 5.06 2.33 -5.31
N LEU A 79 4.40 1.24 -5.68
CA LEU A 79 3.75 1.02 -6.96
C LEU A 79 2.25 0.95 -6.77
N LEU A 80 1.52 1.60 -7.66
CA LEU A 80 0.08 1.83 -7.54
C LEU A 80 -0.60 1.66 -8.88
N GLU A 81 -1.85 1.21 -8.82
CA GLU A 81 -2.74 1.13 -9.98
C GLU A 81 -3.19 2.54 -10.38
N SER A 82 -2.95 2.90 -11.64
CA SER A 82 -3.37 4.18 -12.21
C SER A 82 -4.80 4.17 -12.73
N LYS A 83 -5.30 2.99 -13.11
CA LYS A 83 -6.64 2.76 -13.66
C LYS A 83 -7.36 1.72 -12.80
N PRO A 84 -8.68 1.86 -12.62
CA PRO A 84 -9.47 0.80 -12.01
C PRO A 84 -9.39 -0.49 -12.82
N THR A 85 -9.36 -1.62 -12.12
CA THR A 85 -9.49 -2.94 -12.73
C THR A 85 -10.94 -3.15 -13.12
N GLN A 86 -11.21 -3.11 -14.42
CA GLN A 86 -12.53 -3.42 -14.96
C GLN A 86 -12.73 -4.93 -14.93
N HIS A 87 -13.60 -5.41 -14.04
CA HIS A 87 -13.95 -6.82 -13.98
C HIS A 87 -15.26 -7.04 -14.73
N GLY A 88 -15.22 -7.72 -15.88
CA GLY A 88 -16.39 -7.87 -16.78
C GLY A 88 -17.62 -8.58 -16.16
N MET A 89 -17.49 -9.12 -14.95
CA MET A 89 -18.56 -9.78 -14.21
C MET A 89 -19.13 -8.94 -13.05
N LEU A 90 -18.50 -7.80 -12.71
CA LEU A 90 -19.00 -6.88 -11.69
C LEU A 90 -19.34 -5.53 -12.31
N TRP A 91 -20.52 -5.03 -11.96
CA TRP A 91 -21.04 -3.68 -12.23
C TRP A 91 -20.29 -2.52 -11.54
N TRP A 92 -19.16 -2.77 -10.86
CA TRP A 92 -18.32 -1.73 -10.27
C TRP A 92 -16.86 -1.86 -10.73
N ASP A 93 -16.22 -0.72 -10.94
CA ASP A 93 -14.79 -0.64 -11.22
C ASP A 93 -14.00 -0.87 -9.93
N LEU A 94 -13.14 -1.90 -9.89
CA LEU A 94 -12.35 -2.24 -8.71
C LEU A 94 -11.06 -1.41 -8.66
N GLN A 95 -10.96 -0.51 -7.70
CA GLN A 95 -9.69 0.14 -7.38
C GLN A 95 -9.29 -0.21 -5.95
N PHE A 96 -8.25 -1.03 -5.81
CA PHE A 96 -7.83 -1.55 -4.51
C PHE A 96 -7.30 -0.44 -3.59
N VAL A 97 -6.55 0.50 -4.17
CA VAL A 97 -6.03 1.69 -3.48
C VAL A 97 -6.21 2.88 -4.40
N LEU A 98 -6.93 3.91 -3.94
CA LEU A 98 -7.01 5.18 -4.66
C LEU A 98 -5.62 5.84 -4.66
N PRO A 99 -5.15 6.45 -5.77
CA PRO A 99 -3.82 7.03 -5.87
C PRO A 99 -3.50 8.06 -4.77
N HIS A 100 -4.51 8.73 -4.22
CA HIS A 100 -4.34 9.70 -3.13
C HIS A 100 -4.24 9.06 -1.73
N LEU A 101 -4.69 7.81 -1.55
CA LEU A 101 -4.61 7.06 -0.28
C LEU A 101 -3.35 6.21 -0.17
N ALA A 102 -2.66 6.02 -1.28
CA ALA A 102 -1.37 5.37 -1.36
C ALA A 102 -0.21 6.14 -0.71
N GLY A 103 -0.43 7.40 -0.33
CA GLY A 103 0.62 8.31 0.12
C GLY A 103 1.19 9.14 -1.02
N LYS A 104 1.40 10.44 -0.75
CA LYS A 104 2.25 11.29 -1.59
C LYS A 104 3.68 10.81 -1.42
N GLY A 105 4.42 10.66 -2.52
CA GLY A 105 5.87 10.43 -2.46
C GLY A 105 6.51 11.60 -1.72
N ASP A 106 6.81 11.39 -0.45
CA ASP A 106 7.50 12.39 0.36
C ASP A 106 8.93 12.49 -0.19
N GLN A 107 9.40 13.71 -0.47
CA GLN A 107 10.62 13.98 -1.24
C GLN A 107 11.91 13.76 -0.43
N ILE A 108 12.03 12.62 0.24
CA ILE A 108 13.23 12.21 0.95
C ILE A 108 13.51 10.75 0.62
N ASN A 109 14.40 10.55 -0.37
CA ASN A 109 14.89 9.27 -0.88
C ASN A 109 13.83 8.32 -1.48
N THR A 110 12.66 8.85 -1.84
CA THR A 110 11.61 8.09 -2.53
C THR A 110 11.68 8.40 -4.02
N MET A 111 11.83 7.37 -4.86
CA MET A 111 11.46 7.45 -6.27
C MET A 111 9.98 7.85 -6.37
N PRO A 112 9.54 8.55 -7.44
CA PRO A 112 8.16 8.99 -7.56
C PRO A 112 7.20 7.84 -7.26
N SER A 113 6.34 8.03 -6.26
CA SER A 113 5.42 7.01 -5.72
C SER A 113 4.34 6.56 -6.72
N VAL A 114 4.35 7.13 -7.92
CA VAL A 114 3.45 6.80 -9.03
C VAL A 114 4.31 6.66 -10.29
N ILE A 115 4.84 5.46 -10.51
CA ILE A 115 5.31 5.08 -11.84
C ILE A 115 4.07 4.60 -12.60
N THR A 116 3.51 5.48 -13.43
CA THR A 116 2.41 5.09 -14.33
C THR A 116 3.02 4.23 -15.44
N VAL A 117 2.82 2.92 -15.37
CA VAL A 117 3.14 2.05 -16.51
C VAL A 117 2.16 2.40 -17.63
N GLN A 118 2.67 3.08 -18.67
CA GLN A 118 1.91 3.35 -19.89
C GLN A 118 1.75 2.01 -20.63
N GLU A 119 0.52 1.50 -20.69
CA GLU A 119 0.19 0.33 -21.49
C GLU A 119 0.48 0.65 -22.96
N PRO A 120 1.30 -0.14 -23.67
CA PRO A 120 1.54 0.11 -25.08
C PRO A 120 0.30 -0.26 -25.91
N ASP A 121 -0.05 0.57 -26.89
CA ASP A 121 -1.33 0.56 -27.63
C ASP A 121 -1.68 -0.72 -28.41
N HIS A 122 -0.86 -1.79 -28.34
CA HIS A 122 -0.94 -2.94 -29.25
C HIS A 122 -1.38 -4.27 -28.62
N TRP A 123 -1.94 -4.30 -27.42
CA TRP A 123 -2.41 -5.55 -26.79
C TRP A 123 -3.91 -5.62 -26.48
N ARG A 124 -4.74 -4.79 -27.11
CA ARG A 124 -6.21 -4.99 -27.13
C ARG A 124 -6.65 -5.83 -28.30
#